data_AF-A0A7V6D5S4-F1
#
_entry.id   AF-A0A7V6D5S4-F1
#
_cell.length_a   1.000
_cell.length_b   1.000
_cell.length_c   1.000
_cell.angle_alpha   90.00
_cell.angle_beta   90.00
_cell.angle_gamma   90.00
#
_symmetry.space_group_name_H-M   'P 1'
#
loop_
_entity.id
_entity.type
_entity.pdbx_description
1 polymer ?
#
loop_
_entity_poly.entity_id
_entity_poly.type
_entity_poly.pdbx_seq_one_letter_code
_entity_poly.pdbx_strand_id
1 'polypeptide(L)'
;MPAQLDKAAALLNMDSVDVGAMRGATARVDCLDTGAALLTGRPHPEAARLWSGHYSASRRARALGVWRWAPGALAEASGYAAVRIGVQASVTMKLTAVRKRWALPAGQNLALVVAGIVLGLSLAIRWQGTATPPPDAPTARARAVEALRQSEQEQEQLKATIASLRQQLAEAQRQAAQQTEQLAAIRAQLEQEQMAAGLVPLRGPGVVIVLDDSPLTPTGPSVKYDDYLIHEWDLRDVVNLLWNGGAEAIAINNERLVNTTSIYCVGSTITVNDTRLSPPYQIRAIGERKPIEALLNNPSYLVLTRQRVKANGIKFSVSWSNSVDIPAYSGTFRLRYANAGEVKP
;
A
#
# COMPACT_ATOMS: atom_id res chain seq x y z
N MET A 1 45.99 -2.04 55.13
CA MET A 1 44.90 -1.04 55.07
C MET A 1 43.73 -1.66 54.32
N PRO A 2 42.73 -2.19 55.04
CA PRO A 2 41.40 -2.55 54.53
C PRO A 2 40.36 -1.47 54.91
N ALA A 3 39.24 -1.39 54.18
CA ALA A 3 37.94 -0.77 54.53
C ALA A 3 37.19 -0.45 53.23
N GLN A 4 35.89 -0.67 52.99
CA GLN A 4 34.71 -1.19 53.72
C GLN A 4 33.67 -1.48 52.59
N LEU A 5 32.94 -2.58 52.51
CA LEU A 5 31.84 -3.12 53.35
C LEU A 5 30.55 -2.26 53.43
N ASP A 6 29.44 -2.99 53.26
CA ASP A 6 28.06 -2.77 53.68
C ASP A 6 27.11 -1.88 52.86
N LYS A 7 26.10 -2.53 52.25
CA LYS A 7 24.86 -2.85 52.99
C LYS A 7 24.00 -3.91 52.29
N ALA A 8 23.82 -5.02 53.00
CA ALA A 8 22.77 -5.99 52.76
C ALA A 8 21.65 -5.84 53.81
N ALA A 9 20.45 -6.26 53.40
CA ALA A 9 19.39 -6.88 54.21
C ALA A 9 18.67 -6.06 55.31
N ALA A 10 17.38 -5.81 55.09
CA ALA A 10 16.25 -5.89 56.03
C ALA A 10 14.97 -5.62 55.20
N LEU A 11 13.84 -6.34 55.22
CA LEU A 11 13.16 -7.13 56.24
C LEU A 11 12.21 -8.16 55.61
N LEU A 12 12.10 -9.29 56.28
CA LEU A 12 11.08 -10.33 56.17
C LEU A 12 9.73 -9.89 56.78
N ASN A 13 8.71 -10.70 56.49
CA ASN A 13 7.42 -10.86 57.16
C ASN A 13 6.32 -9.83 56.92
N MET A 14 5.21 -10.29 56.32
CA MET A 14 3.94 -10.40 57.04
C MET A 14 3.03 -11.44 56.38
N ASP A 15 2.70 -12.45 57.17
CA ASP A 15 1.62 -13.41 56.99
C ASP A 15 0.23 -12.74 57.04
N SER A 16 -0.74 -13.45 56.45
CA SER A 16 -2.13 -13.63 56.92
C SER A 16 -3.25 -12.64 56.54
N VAL A 17 -4.44 -13.27 56.35
CA VAL A 17 -5.83 -12.75 56.42
C VAL A 17 -6.37 -12.19 55.08
N ASP A 18 -7.53 -12.55 54.50
CA ASP A 18 -8.73 -13.22 55.02
C ASP A 18 -9.52 -13.98 53.93
N VAL A 19 -10.28 -14.98 54.36
CA VAL A 19 -11.33 -15.68 53.60
C VAL A 19 -12.66 -15.02 53.95
N GLY A 20 -13.32 -14.38 52.98
CA GLY A 20 -14.59 -13.67 53.19
C GLY A 20 -15.64 -14.02 52.14
N ALA A 21 -16.55 -14.91 52.52
CA ALA A 21 -17.72 -15.33 51.76
C ALA A 21 -18.82 -14.24 51.68
N MET A 22 -19.43 -14.06 50.51
CA MET A 22 -20.78 -13.49 50.30
C MET A 22 -21.32 -14.12 48.99
N ARG A 23 -22.07 -15.23 49.02
CA ARG A 23 -23.54 -15.30 49.03
C ARG A 23 -24.26 -14.26 48.16
N GLY A 24 -24.82 -14.75 47.04
CA GLY A 24 -26.25 -14.60 46.75
C GLY A 24 -26.66 -13.52 45.75
N ALA A 25 -27.03 -13.94 44.53
CA ALA A 25 -28.20 -13.50 43.76
C ALA A 25 -28.14 -14.16 42.36
N THR A 26 -28.56 -15.41 42.20
CA THR A 26 -29.85 -15.79 41.58
C THR A 26 -30.41 -14.81 40.55
N ALA A 27 -30.27 -15.17 39.27
CA ALA A 27 -31.35 -15.07 38.30
C ALA A 27 -31.19 -16.20 37.25
N ARG A 28 -32.10 -17.19 37.35
CA ARG A 28 -32.54 -18.08 36.26
C ARG A 28 -32.96 -17.21 35.05
N VAL A 29 -32.94 -17.69 33.81
CA VAL A 29 -33.80 -18.75 33.26
C VAL A 29 -33.22 -19.29 31.95
N ASP A 30 -33.09 -20.63 31.93
CA ASP A 30 -33.37 -21.61 30.87
C ASP A 30 -33.20 -21.19 29.40
N CYS A 31 -32.24 -21.79 28.69
CA CYS A 31 -32.34 -23.10 28.01
C CYS A 31 -33.49 -23.20 27.02
N LEU A 32 -33.15 -23.22 25.72
CA LEU A 32 -33.81 -24.09 24.76
C LEU A 32 -32.78 -24.62 23.76
N ASP A 33 -32.45 -25.88 23.99
CA ASP A 33 -31.94 -26.84 23.03
C ASP A 33 -32.86 -26.95 21.81
N THR A 34 -32.27 -27.02 20.63
CA THR A 34 -32.65 -27.85 19.47
C THR A 34 -31.60 -27.57 18.40
N GLY A 35 -30.91 -28.51 17.78
CA GLY A 35 -31.12 -29.93 17.58
C GLY A 35 -30.49 -30.24 16.23
N ALA A 36 -29.59 -31.22 16.21
CA ALA A 36 -28.85 -31.68 15.04
C ALA A 36 -29.73 -32.29 13.94
N ALA A 37 -29.31 -32.19 12.68
CA ALA A 37 -29.45 -33.19 11.59
C ALA A 37 -29.00 -32.55 10.25
N LEU A 38 -27.88 -32.96 9.63
CA LEU A 38 -27.69 -34.12 8.74
C LEU A 38 -28.15 -33.91 7.27
N LEU A 39 -27.16 -34.07 6.38
CA LEU A 39 -27.18 -34.81 5.10
C LEU A 39 -27.59 -34.12 3.77
N THR A 40 -26.58 -34.12 2.88
CA THR A 40 -26.59 -34.63 1.48
C THR A 40 -27.34 -33.89 0.38
N GLY A 41 -26.74 -33.90 -0.82
CA GLY A 41 -27.50 -34.00 -2.07
C GLY A 41 -27.19 -32.94 -3.11
N ARG A 42 -26.53 -33.37 -4.19
CA ARG A 42 -26.29 -32.66 -5.46
C ARG A 42 -27.58 -32.49 -6.32
N PRO A 43 -27.54 -31.79 -7.47
CA PRO A 43 -28.59 -30.89 -7.98
C PRO A 43 -29.54 -31.51 -9.04
N HIS A 44 -30.65 -30.81 -9.36
CA HIS A 44 -31.48 -30.95 -10.58
C HIS A 44 -32.43 -29.72 -10.76
N PRO A 45 -33.20 -29.53 -11.87
CA PRO A 45 -32.99 -28.44 -12.84
C PRO A 45 -34.27 -27.62 -13.18
N GLU A 46 -34.16 -26.80 -14.23
CA GLU A 46 -35.21 -26.25 -15.11
C GLU A 46 -36.22 -25.22 -14.57
N ALA A 47 -36.07 -23.98 -15.03
CA ALA A 47 -37.15 -23.29 -15.76
C ALA A 47 -36.56 -22.28 -16.76
N ALA A 48 -36.66 -22.64 -18.04
CA ALA A 48 -36.38 -21.82 -19.20
C ALA A 48 -37.54 -20.84 -19.51
N ARG A 49 -37.27 -19.93 -20.48
CA ARG A 49 -38.18 -19.09 -21.32
C ARG A 49 -38.07 -17.58 -20.96
N LEU A 50 -37.75 -16.65 -21.87
CA LEU A 50 -37.75 -16.61 -23.34
C LEU A 50 -36.70 -15.62 -23.86
N TRP A 51 -35.92 -16.05 -24.86
CA TRP A 51 -35.22 -15.17 -25.82
C TRP A 51 -35.29 -15.83 -27.20
N SER A 52 -36.02 -15.20 -28.12
CA SER A 52 -35.98 -15.36 -29.57
C SER A 52 -36.84 -14.21 -30.11
N GLY A 53 -36.29 -13.17 -30.75
CA GLY A 53 -35.66 -13.24 -32.06
C GLY A 53 -36.74 -13.36 -33.13
N HIS A 54 -36.94 -12.33 -33.96
CA HIS A 54 -37.00 -12.41 -35.44
C HIS A 54 -37.31 -11.04 -36.07
N TYR A 55 -36.52 -10.74 -37.10
CA TYR A 55 -36.65 -9.68 -38.10
C TYR A 55 -37.94 -9.81 -38.93
N SER A 56 -38.57 -8.70 -39.32
CA SER A 56 -38.53 -8.21 -40.72
C SER A 56 -39.41 -6.98 -40.99
N ALA A 57 -38.78 -6.02 -41.67
CA ALA A 57 -39.27 -5.11 -42.71
C ALA A 57 -40.62 -4.36 -42.58
N SER A 58 -40.54 -3.04 -42.51
CA SER A 58 -41.13 -2.20 -43.56
C SER A 58 -40.37 -0.87 -43.73
N ARG A 59 -40.20 -0.48 -44.99
CA ARG A 59 -39.51 0.73 -45.45
C ARG A 59 -40.45 1.94 -45.33
N ARG A 60 -39.92 3.11 -44.96
CA ARG A 60 -39.68 4.23 -45.89
C ARG A 60 -39.19 5.48 -45.13
N ALA A 61 -38.04 5.95 -45.61
CA ALA A 61 -37.65 7.35 -45.81
C ALA A 61 -37.85 8.36 -44.67
N ARG A 62 -36.73 8.89 -44.14
CA ARG A 62 -36.41 10.32 -44.32
C ARG A 62 -34.94 10.60 -44.00
N ALA A 63 -34.43 11.55 -44.77
CA ALA A 63 -33.03 11.83 -44.99
C ALA A 63 -32.40 12.71 -43.90
N LEU A 64 -31.07 12.75 -44.00
CA LEU A 64 -30.06 13.38 -43.15
C LEU A 64 -30.21 14.90 -43.01
N GLY A 65 -29.76 15.42 -41.86
CA GLY A 65 -29.44 16.83 -41.60
C GLY A 65 -29.03 16.97 -40.13
N VAL A 66 -27.75 16.89 -39.75
CA VAL A 66 -26.70 17.91 -39.84
C VAL A 66 -27.22 19.29 -39.43
N TRP A 67 -26.99 19.63 -38.16
CA TRP A 67 -27.24 20.95 -37.60
C TRP A 67 -26.06 21.87 -37.94
N ARG A 68 -26.32 22.88 -38.77
CA ARG A 68 -25.44 24.03 -38.96
C ARG A 68 -26.29 25.29 -38.83
N TRP A 69 -25.95 26.12 -37.85
CA TRP A 69 -26.59 27.40 -37.54
C TRP A 69 -26.14 28.49 -38.51
N ALA A 70 -27.12 29.24 -39.06
CA ALA A 70 -27.13 30.71 -39.30
C ALA A 70 -28.41 31.07 -40.11
N PRO A 71 -28.72 32.34 -40.42
CA PRO A 71 -29.44 33.34 -39.60
C PRO A 71 -30.69 33.89 -40.33
N GLY A 72 -31.44 34.80 -39.70
CA GLY A 72 -32.47 35.64 -40.35
C GLY A 72 -33.82 35.59 -39.64
N ALA A 73 -34.26 36.69 -39.01
CA ALA A 73 -35.00 37.79 -39.63
C ALA A 73 -36.51 37.49 -39.71
N LEU A 74 -37.27 38.09 -38.80
CA LEU A 74 -38.67 38.44 -39.03
C LEU A 74 -38.91 39.86 -38.50
N ALA A 75 -39.05 40.79 -39.44
CA ALA A 75 -40.05 41.85 -39.36
C ALA A 75 -41.44 41.15 -39.28
N GLU A 76 -42.53 41.69 -38.74
CA GLU A 76 -43.05 43.05 -38.84
C GLU A 76 -44.36 43.01 -38.02
N ALA A 77 -44.69 44.04 -37.23
CA ALA A 77 -46.08 44.38 -36.92
C ALA A 77 -46.16 45.81 -36.38
N SER A 78 -46.70 46.64 -37.24
CA SER A 78 -47.06 48.05 -37.11
C SER A 78 -47.86 48.40 -35.86
N GLY A 79 -47.69 49.63 -35.35
CA GLY A 79 -48.75 50.28 -34.57
C GLY A 79 -48.27 51.25 -33.50
N TYR A 80 -48.50 52.55 -33.78
CA TYR A 80 -48.69 53.65 -32.83
C TYR A 80 -47.44 54.37 -32.27
N ALA A 81 -47.20 55.52 -32.93
CA ALA A 81 -47.21 56.86 -32.35
C ALA A 81 -46.34 57.14 -31.11
N ALA A 82 -45.37 58.02 -31.34
CA ALA A 82 -44.56 58.70 -30.35
C ALA A 82 -45.38 59.37 -29.23
N VAL A 83 -44.99 59.11 -27.99
CA VAL A 83 -45.11 60.06 -26.88
C VAL A 83 -43.76 60.07 -26.16
N ARG A 84 -42.97 61.11 -26.42
CA ARG A 84 -41.81 61.46 -25.59
C ARG A 84 -42.34 62.10 -24.32
N ILE A 85 -42.36 61.36 -23.23
CA ILE A 85 -42.41 61.93 -21.89
C ILE A 85 -40.99 61.89 -21.34
N GLY A 86 -40.35 63.06 -21.33
CA GLY A 86 -39.15 63.27 -20.55
C GLY A 86 -39.51 63.25 -19.07
N VAL A 87 -38.88 62.34 -18.32
CA VAL A 87 -38.76 62.48 -16.87
C VAL A 87 -37.28 62.39 -16.56
N GLN A 88 -36.66 63.57 -16.44
CA GLN A 88 -35.46 63.72 -15.62
C GLN A 88 -35.92 63.59 -14.17
N ALA A 89 -35.62 62.46 -13.54
CA ALA A 89 -35.68 62.34 -12.09
C ALA A 89 -34.24 62.23 -11.56
N SER A 90 -33.65 63.39 -11.31
CA SER A 90 -32.38 63.54 -10.61
C SER A 90 -32.57 63.17 -9.14
N VAL A 91 -32.37 61.90 -8.78
CA VAL A 91 -32.28 61.49 -7.37
C VAL A 91 -30.91 61.94 -6.86
N THR A 92 -30.85 63.14 -6.30
CA THR A 92 -29.69 63.63 -5.58
C THR A 92 -29.74 63.09 -4.15
N MET A 93 -29.10 61.94 -3.95
CA MET A 93 -28.89 61.37 -2.61
C MET A 93 -27.89 62.27 -1.86
N LYS A 94 -28.41 63.16 -0.99
CA LYS A 94 -27.57 63.94 -0.07
C LYS A 94 -26.98 62.97 0.97
N LEU A 95 -25.76 62.49 0.72
CA LEU A 95 -24.93 61.82 1.71
C LEU A 95 -24.54 62.84 2.79
N THR A 96 -25.38 62.96 3.82
CA THR A 96 -24.97 63.59 5.08
C THR A 96 -23.97 62.66 5.76
N ALA A 97 -22.68 62.89 5.49
CA ALA A 97 -21.58 62.23 6.18
C ALA A 97 -21.59 62.67 7.66
N VAL A 98 -22.25 61.90 8.52
CA VAL A 98 -22.06 61.98 9.98
C VAL A 98 -20.67 61.41 10.29
N ARG A 99 -19.66 62.26 10.13
CA ARG A 99 -18.27 61.91 10.44
C ARG A 99 -18.09 62.02 11.95
N LYS A 100 -18.59 61.01 12.68
CA LYS A 100 -18.33 60.87 14.12
C LYS A 100 -16.83 60.59 14.29
N ARG A 101 -16.04 61.64 14.50
CA ARG A 101 -14.61 61.55 14.83
C ARG A 101 -14.49 60.92 16.22
N TRP A 102 -14.31 59.62 16.27
CA TRP A 102 -13.76 58.97 17.46
C TRP A 102 -12.31 59.46 17.55
N ALA A 103 -12.09 60.52 18.32
CA ALA A 103 -10.75 61.00 18.63
C ALA A 103 -10.12 60.00 19.60
N LEU A 104 -9.57 58.91 19.07
CA LEU A 104 -8.73 58.01 19.84
C LEU A 104 -7.47 58.79 20.25
N PRO A 105 -7.04 58.75 21.52
CA PRO A 105 -5.87 59.47 21.99
C PRO A 105 -4.66 59.12 21.13
N ALA A 106 -3.83 60.11 20.80
CA ALA A 106 -2.72 59.98 19.84
C ALA A 106 -1.79 58.78 20.12
N GLY A 107 -1.67 58.34 21.38
CA GLY A 107 -0.91 57.16 21.78
C GLY A 107 -1.47 55.81 21.28
N GLN A 108 -2.79 55.67 21.13
CA GLN A 108 -3.41 54.45 20.60
C GLN A 108 -3.18 54.29 19.09
N ASN A 109 -3.12 55.39 18.34
CA ASN A 109 -2.81 55.36 16.91
C ASN A 109 -1.36 54.95 16.65
N LEU A 110 -0.41 55.39 17.48
CA LEU A 110 0.99 54.98 17.40
C LEU A 110 1.15 53.48 17.67
N ALA A 111 0.47 52.96 18.69
CA ALA A 111 0.50 51.53 19.02
C ALA A 111 -0.03 50.65 17.88
N LEU A 112 -1.11 51.06 17.20
CA LEU A 112 -1.68 50.35 16.05
C LEU A 112 -0.74 50.37 14.83
N VAL A 113 -0.06 51.50 14.58
CA VAL A 113 0.92 51.61 13.48
C VAL A 113 2.12 50.71 13.74
N VAL A 114 2.66 50.73 14.96
CA VAL A 114 3.78 49.87 15.35
C VAL A 114 3.39 48.40 15.27
N ALA A 115 2.21 48.03 15.77
CA ALA A 115 1.69 46.66 15.65
C ALA A 115 1.53 46.22 14.19
N GLY A 116 1.05 47.11 13.32
CA GLY A 116 0.93 46.86 11.88
C GLY A 116 2.28 46.68 11.19
N ILE A 117 3.29 47.46 11.57
CA ILE A 117 4.66 47.32 11.04
C ILE A 117 5.28 46.00 11.52
N VAL A 118 5.14 45.64 12.79
CA VAL A 118 5.67 44.38 13.34
C VAL A 118 4.98 43.18 12.69
N LEU A 119 3.65 43.24 12.51
CA LEU A 119 2.91 42.22 11.76
C LEU A 119 3.33 42.17 10.29
N GLY A 120 3.51 43.31 9.63
CA GLY A 120 3.97 43.38 8.25
C GLY A 120 5.38 42.80 8.07
N LEU A 121 6.30 43.13 8.97
CA LEU A 121 7.67 42.60 8.97
C LEU A 121 7.70 41.10 9.26
N SER A 122 6.95 40.65 10.26
CA SER A 122 6.87 39.22 10.56
C SER A 122 6.24 38.43 9.42
N LEU A 123 5.21 38.97 8.75
CA LEU A 123 4.63 38.36 7.56
C LEU A 123 5.61 38.36 6.38
N ALA A 124 6.35 39.45 6.15
CA ALA A 124 7.36 39.54 5.08
C ALA A 124 8.52 38.55 5.28
N ILE A 125 9.02 38.41 6.51
CA ILE A 125 10.07 37.44 6.85
C ILE A 125 9.55 36.01 6.65
N ARG A 126 8.30 35.72 7.04
CA ARG A 126 7.67 34.41 6.80
C ARG A 126 7.46 34.13 5.31
N TRP A 127 7.07 35.15 4.52
CA TRP A 127 6.81 35.00 3.09
C TRP A 127 8.07 34.74 2.27
N GLN A 128 9.20 35.34 2.67
CA GLN A 128 10.51 35.07 2.05
C GLN A 128 11.00 33.65 2.34
N GLY A 129 10.60 33.06 3.47
CA GLY A 129 10.90 31.66 3.83
C GLY A 129 10.06 30.60 3.11
N THR A 130 9.01 30.99 2.39
CA THR A 130 8.10 30.08 1.66
C THR A 130 8.25 30.17 0.14
N ALA A 131 9.36 30.71 -0.37
CA ALA A 131 9.72 30.51 -1.77
C ALA A 131 10.07 29.03 -1.96
N THR A 132 9.08 28.21 -2.26
CA THR A 132 9.31 26.88 -2.82
C THR A 132 10.13 27.13 -4.09
N PRO A 133 11.39 26.64 -4.16
CA PRO A 133 12.11 26.70 -5.42
C PRO A 133 11.25 25.99 -6.47
N PRO A 134 11.28 26.44 -7.74
CA PRO A 134 10.62 25.70 -8.80
C PRO A 134 11.03 24.22 -8.72
N PRO A 135 10.09 23.27 -8.92
CA PRO A 135 10.32 21.83 -8.70
C PRO A 135 11.51 21.25 -9.49
N ASP A 136 11.91 21.96 -10.54
CA ASP A 136 13.01 21.72 -11.48
C ASP A 136 14.34 22.39 -11.07
N ALA A 137 14.39 23.15 -9.98
CA ALA A 137 15.64 23.67 -9.44
C ALA A 137 16.57 22.49 -9.03
N PRO A 138 17.86 22.47 -9.48
CA PRO A 138 18.80 21.40 -9.17
C PRO A 138 18.92 21.11 -7.67
N THR A 139 18.83 22.16 -6.84
CA THR A 139 18.88 22.07 -5.37
C THR A 139 17.62 21.51 -4.74
N ALA A 140 16.44 21.67 -5.37
CA ALA A 140 15.19 21.07 -4.90
C ALA A 140 15.19 19.56 -5.20
N ARG A 141 15.59 19.18 -6.42
CA ARG A 141 15.72 17.76 -6.81
C ARG A 141 16.76 17.03 -5.96
N ALA A 142 17.93 17.63 -5.72
CA ALA A 142 18.96 17.04 -4.87
C ALA A 142 18.45 16.79 -3.43
N ARG A 143 17.74 17.75 -2.84
CA ARG A 143 17.11 17.58 -1.51
C ARG A 143 16.05 16.49 -1.49
N ALA A 144 15.22 16.38 -2.53
CA ALA A 144 14.22 15.33 -2.63
C ALA A 144 14.83 13.93 -2.74
N VAL A 145 15.89 13.78 -3.54
CA VAL A 145 16.64 12.50 -3.65
C VAL A 145 17.28 12.13 -2.31
N GLU A 146 17.84 13.10 -1.61
CA GLU A 146 18.44 12.86 -0.29
C GLU A 146 17.40 12.46 0.75
N ALA A 147 16.26 13.17 0.81
CA ALA A 147 15.16 12.80 1.70
C ALA A 147 14.60 11.40 1.39
N LEU A 148 14.52 11.03 0.11
CA LEU A 148 14.13 9.67 -0.31
C LEU A 148 15.13 8.62 0.20
N ARG A 149 16.43 8.85 0.00
CA ARG A 149 17.48 7.93 0.49
C ARG A 149 17.45 7.77 2.01
N GLN A 150 17.24 8.85 2.73
CA GLN A 150 17.10 8.81 4.20
C GLN A 150 15.89 7.97 4.61
N SER A 151 14.75 8.16 3.95
CA SER A 151 13.56 7.34 4.20
C SER A 151 13.76 5.86 3.87
N GLU A 152 14.48 5.54 2.79
CA GLU A 152 14.81 4.16 2.41
C GLU A 152 15.76 3.52 3.43
N GLN A 153 16.75 4.27 3.94
CA GLN A 153 17.64 3.81 5.00
C GLN A 153 16.91 3.58 6.33
N GLU A 154 16.01 4.48 6.72
CA GLU A 154 15.18 4.32 7.91
C GLU A 154 14.29 3.09 7.80
N GLN A 155 13.67 2.86 6.64
CA GLN A 155 12.86 1.68 6.37
C GLN A 155 13.68 0.39 6.52
N GLU A 156 14.90 0.35 5.98
CA GLU A 156 15.78 -0.81 6.10
C GLU A 156 16.20 -1.07 7.56
N GLN A 157 16.51 -0.02 8.32
CA GLN A 157 16.81 -0.12 9.76
C GLN A 157 15.62 -0.65 10.56
N LEU A 158 14.41 -0.18 10.25
CA LEU A 158 13.18 -0.66 10.89
C LEU A 158 12.92 -2.14 10.55
N LYS A 159 13.12 -2.55 9.29
CA LYS A 159 13.02 -3.96 8.86
C LYS A 159 14.03 -4.84 9.60
N ALA A 160 15.28 -4.39 9.72
CA ALA A 160 16.32 -5.11 10.48
C ALA A 160 15.96 -5.21 11.97
N THR A 161 15.39 -4.15 12.54
CA THR A 161 14.91 -4.14 13.94
C THR A 161 13.77 -5.14 14.14
N ILE A 162 12.78 -5.18 13.23
CA ILE A 162 11.69 -6.16 13.25
C ILE A 162 12.23 -7.58 13.19
N ALA A 163 13.18 -7.86 12.30
CA ALA A 163 13.80 -9.18 12.20
C ALA A 163 14.51 -9.58 13.51
N SER A 164 15.29 -8.67 14.10
CA SER A 164 15.98 -8.88 15.37
C SER A 164 15.02 -9.13 16.53
N LEU A 165 13.97 -8.31 16.68
CA LEU A 165 12.96 -8.48 17.73
C LEU A 165 12.20 -9.80 17.59
N ARG A 166 11.88 -10.21 16.37
CA ARG A 166 11.24 -11.52 16.12
C ARG A 166 12.16 -12.68 16.51
N GLN A 167 13.45 -12.57 16.22
CA GLN A 167 14.42 -13.59 16.63
C GLN A 167 14.55 -13.67 18.16
N GLN A 168 14.59 -12.53 18.85
CA GLN A 168 14.62 -12.48 20.32
C GLN A 168 13.35 -13.07 20.93
N LEU A 169 12.18 -12.76 20.36
CA LEU A 169 10.90 -13.33 20.79
C LEU A 169 10.88 -14.85 20.61
N ALA A 170 11.32 -15.35 19.45
CA ALA A 170 11.42 -16.77 19.20
C ALA A 170 12.30 -17.45 20.25
N GLU A 171 13.49 -16.89 20.54
CA GLU A 171 14.40 -17.43 21.54
C GLU A 171 13.81 -17.46 22.95
N ALA A 172 13.15 -16.39 23.39
CA ALA A 172 12.48 -16.34 24.69
C ALA A 172 11.37 -17.41 24.79
N GLN A 173 10.60 -17.61 23.72
CA GLN A 173 9.59 -18.68 23.64
C GLN A 173 10.24 -20.07 23.71
N ARG A 174 11.43 -20.25 23.10
CA ARG A 174 12.16 -21.52 23.19
C ARG A 174 12.57 -21.87 24.61
N GLN A 175 13.04 -20.88 25.37
CA GLN A 175 13.47 -21.06 26.76
C GLN A 175 12.30 -21.36 27.70
N ALA A 176 11.17 -20.66 27.53
CA ALA A 176 9.98 -20.90 28.33
C ALA A 176 9.37 -22.31 28.10
N ALA A 177 9.40 -22.80 26.86
CA ALA A 177 8.80 -24.09 26.50
C ALA A 177 9.56 -25.33 27.01
N GLN A 178 10.80 -25.17 27.52
CA GLN A 178 11.57 -26.28 28.10
C GLN A 178 10.99 -26.79 29.43
N GLN A 179 9.99 -26.10 30.00
CA GLN A 179 9.48 -26.37 31.34
C GLN A 179 8.37 -27.44 31.40
N THR A 180 7.66 -27.72 30.29
CA THR A 180 6.56 -28.71 30.26
C THR A 180 6.34 -29.32 28.87
N GLU A 181 6.02 -30.62 28.79
CA GLU A 181 5.75 -31.34 27.53
C GLU A 181 4.56 -30.77 26.72
N GLN A 182 3.51 -30.27 27.39
CA GLN A 182 2.40 -29.57 26.74
C GLN A 182 2.82 -28.28 26.00
N LEU A 183 3.82 -27.55 26.52
CA LEU A 183 4.34 -26.36 25.85
C LEU A 183 5.14 -26.72 24.59
N ALA A 184 5.76 -27.90 24.54
CA ALA A 184 6.50 -28.36 23.37
C ALA A 184 5.58 -28.61 22.17
N ALA A 185 4.41 -29.21 22.38
CA ALA A 185 3.42 -29.44 21.32
C ALA A 185 2.84 -28.13 20.75
N ILE A 186 2.47 -27.19 21.64
CA ILE A 186 1.98 -25.85 21.25
C ILE A 186 3.06 -25.09 20.47
N ARG A 187 4.32 -25.21 20.89
CA ARG A 187 5.45 -24.58 20.19
C ARG A 187 5.66 -25.14 18.79
N ALA A 188 5.60 -26.47 18.62
CA ALA A 188 5.73 -27.08 17.29
C ALA A 188 4.64 -26.59 16.33
N GLN A 189 3.40 -26.44 16.83
CA GLN A 189 2.31 -25.84 16.07
C GLN A 189 2.61 -24.38 15.73
N LEU A 190 3.07 -23.57 16.69
CA LEU A 190 3.43 -22.17 16.44
C LEU A 190 4.55 -22.05 15.38
N GLU A 191 5.57 -22.88 15.43
CA GLU A 191 6.66 -22.89 14.45
C GLU A 191 6.13 -23.25 13.04
N GLN A 192 5.19 -24.19 12.93
CA GLN A 192 4.51 -24.51 11.66
C GLN A 192 3.71 -23.34 11.11
N GLU A 193 2.94 -22.66 11.95
CA GLU A 193 2.17 -21.48 11.56
C GLU A 193 3.09 -20.31 11.16
N GLN A 194 4.21 -20.11 11.86
CA GLN A 194 5.21 -19.12 11.50
C GLN A 194 5.90 -19.44 10.17
N MET A 195 6.17 -20.72 9.88
CA MET A 195 6.68 -21.16 8.58
C MET A 195 5.67 -20.84 7.46
N ALA A 196 4.39 -21.20 7.66
CA ALA A 196 3.33 -20.93 6.70
C ALA A 196 3.12 -19.42 6.46
N ALA A 197 3.23 -18.61 7.51
CA ALA A 197 3.17 -17.15 7.42
C ALA A 197 4.44 -16.51 6.83
N GLY A 198 5.50 -17.30 6.56
CA GLY A 198 6.78 -16.80 6.05
C GLY A 198 7.60 -16.00 7.04
N LEU A 199 7.34 -16.13 8.35
CA LEU A 199 7.99 -15.38 9.42
C LEU A 199 9.33 -15.96 9.86
N VAL A 200 9.69 -17.14 9.39
CA VAL A 200 10.98 -17.78 9.66
C VAL A 200 11.79 -17.94 8.37
N PRO A 201 13.13 -17.82 8.47
CA PRO A 201 14.00 -18.11 7.33
C PRO A 201 13.95 -19.60 7.01
N LEU A 202 14.06 -19.94 5.73
CA LEU A 202 14.05 -21.31 5.23
C LEU A 202 15.30 -21.58 4.41
N ARG A 203 15.77 -22.82 4.45
CA ARG A 203 16.92 -23.28 3.67
C ARG A 203 16.61 -24.66 3.11
N GLY A 204 16.83 -24.84 1.81
CA GLY A 204 16.53 -26.11 1.15
C GLY A 204 17.04 -26.17 -0.28
N PRO A 205 16.92 -27.34 -0.94
CA PRO A 205 17.24 -27.46 -2.37
C PRO A 205 16.31 -26.57 -3.20
N GLY A 206 16.84 -26.04 -4.30
CA GLY A 206 16.08 -25.09 -5.07
C GLY A 206 16.80 -24.49 -6.27
N VAL A 207 16.26 -23.37 -6.73
CA VAL A 207 16.70 -22.66 -7.93
C VAL A 207 16.95 -21.19 -7.65
N VAL A 208 17.93 -20.64 -8.36
CA VAL A 208 18.24 -19.22 -8.41
C VAL A 208 18.09 -18.77 -9.86
N ILE A 209 17.11 -17.90 -10.11
CA ILE A 209 16.87 -17.29 -11.42
C ILE A 209 17.31 -15.83 -11.35
N VAL A 210 18.14 -15.39 -12.29
CA VAL A 210 18.56 -13.99 -12.37
C VAL A 210 17.99 -13.38 -13.64
N LEU A 211 17.26 -12.28 -13.47
CA LEU A 211 16.78 -11.41 -14.54
C LEU A 211 17.53 -10.08 -14.46
N ASP A 212 18.10 -9.63 -15.56
CA ASP A 212 18.83 -8.36 -15.62
C ASP A 212 18.46 -7.62 -16.92
N ASP A 213 18.57 -6.30 -16.86
CA ASP A 213 18.32 -5.45 -18.02
C ASP A 213 19.28 -5.80 -19.15
N SER A 214 18.85 -5.45 -20.37
CA SER A 214 19.70 -5.67 -21.52
C SER A 214 20.97 -4.81 -21.44
N PRO A 215 22.16 -5.38 -21.71
CA PRO A 215 23.38 -4.59 -21.85
C PRO A 215 23.43 -3.85 -23.20
N LEU A 216 22.47 -4.10 -24.10
CA LEU A 216 22.43 -3.50 -25.43
C LEU A 216 21.83 -2.09 -25.35
N THR A 217 22.47 -1.13 -25.99
CA THR A 217 21.92 0.22 -26.14
C THR A 217 20.86 0.22 -27.24
N PRO A 218 19.60 0.59 -26.93
CA PRO A 218 18.53 0.70 -27.93
C PRO A 218 18.91 1.73 -29.00
N THR A 219 19.02 1.32 -30.27
CA THR A 219 19.47 2.20 -31.36
C THR A 219 18.47 2.22 -32.52
N GLY A 220 18.03 3.41 -32.90
CA GLY A 220 17.12 3.63 -34.04
C GLY A 220 15.82 4.36 -33.65
N PRO A 221 15.16 5.03 -34.61
CA PRO A 221 14.04 5.92 -34.36
C PRO A 221 12.75 5.21 -33.93
N SER A 222 12.66 3.88 -34.08
CA SER A 222 11.46 3.08 -33.74
C SER A 222 11.69 2.10 -32.59
N VAL A 223 12.79 2.23 -31.86
CA VAL A 223 13.10 1.30 -30.76
C VAL A 223 12.32 1.68 -29.51
N LYS A 224 11.63 0.70 -28.93
CA LYS A 224 10.98 0.82 -27.63
C LYS A 224 12.01 0.50 -26.55
N TYR A 225 12.46 1.53 -25.83
CA TYR A 225 13.41 1.37 -24.72
C TYR A 225 12.88 0.40 -23.65
N ASP A 226 11.56 0.41 -23.46
CA ASP A 226 10.83 -0.45 -22.53
C ASP A 226 11.08 -1.95 -22.76
N ASP A 227 11.32 -2.36 -24.01
CA ASP A 227 11.58 -3.76 -24.36
C ASP A 227 12.96 -4.25 -23.88
N TYR A 228 13.83 -3.34 -23.41
CA TYR A 228 15.18 -3.64 -22.91
C TYR A 228 15.28 -3.65 -21.37
N LEU A 229 14.20 -3.30 -20.66
CA LEU A 229 14.15 -3.25 -19.19
C LEU A 229 13.33 -4.38 -18.59
N ILE A 230 13.77 -4.99 -17.51
CA ILE A 230 12.93 -5.93 -16.76
C ILE A 230 11.73 -5.19 -16.15
N HIS A 231 10.54 -5.80 -16.29
CA HIS A 231 9.29 -5.27 -15.74
C HIS A 231 8.71 -6.15 -14.64
N GLU A 232 7.74 -5.62 -13.91
CA GLU A 232 7.08 -6.34 -12.81
C GLU A 232 6.38 -7.61 -13.29
N TRP A 233 5.86 -7.60 -14.52
CA TRP A 233 5.21 -8.79 -15.09
C TRP A 233 6.21 -9.89 -15.39
N ASP A 234 7.45 -9.59 -15.77
CA ASP A 234 8.50 -10.60 -15.96
C ASP A 234 8.77 -11.32 -14.62
N LEU A 235 8.88 -10.57 -13.52
CA LEU A 235 9.07 -11.15 -12.18
C LEU A 235 7.84 -11.95 -11.74
N ARG A 236 6.64 -11.40 -11.92
CA ARG A 236 5.37 -12.07 -11.55
C ARG A 236 5.16 -13.37 -12.31
N ASP A 237 5.48 -13.40 -13.60
CA ASP A 237 5.33 -14.59 -14.43
C ASP A 237 6.31 -15.69 -13.99
N VAL A 238 7.56 -15.34 -13.67
CA VAL A 238 8.53 -16.29 -13.12
C VAL A 238 8.09 -16.80 -11.74
N VAL A 239 7.64 -15.91 -10.85
CA VAL A 239 7.13 -16.28 -9.52
C VAL A 239 5.94 -17.24 -9.63
N ASN A 240 4.98 -16.93 -10.50
CA ASN A 240 3.81 -17.78 -10.72
C ASN A 240 4.19 -19.14 -11.31
N LEU A 241 5.17 -19.17 -12.22
CA LEU A 241 5.71 -20.41 -12.76
C LEU A 241 6.33 -21.27 -11.66
N LEU A 242 7.12 -20.66 -10.77
CA LEU A 242 7.75 -21.35 -9.64
C LEU A 242 6.70 -21.91 -8.68
N TRP A 243 5.67 -21.14 -8.32
CA TRP A 243 4.54 -21.65 -7.52
C TRP A 243 3.81 -22.80 -8.21
N ASN A 244 3.55 -22.68 -9.52
CA ASN A 244 2.96 -23.75 -10.31
C ASN A 244 3.84 -25.01 -10.37
N GLY A 245 5.17 -24.84 -10.27
CA GLY A 245 6.15 -25.91 -10.18
C GLY A 245 6.29 -26.53 -8.79
N GLY A 246 5.51 -26.08 -7.80
CA GLY A 246 5.56 -26.59 -6.44
C GLY A 246 6.69 -26.00 -5.59
N ALA A 247 7.14 -24.77 -5.89
CA ALA A 247 8.00 -24.05 -4.95
C ALA A 247 7.30 -23.88 -3.60
N GLU A 248 8.04 -24.05 -2.51
CA GLU A 248 7.53 -23.94 -1.14
C GLU A 248 7.79 -22.55 -0.54
N ALA A 249 8.86 -21.90 -0.99
CA ALA A 249 9.22 -20.56 -0.56
C ALA A 249 9.96 -19.82 -1.67
N ILE A 250 9.64 -18.55 -1.88
CA ILE A 250 10.26 -17.70 -2.90
C ILE A 250 10.71 -16.38 -2.27
N ALA A 251 11.85 -15.85 -2.71
CA ALA A 251 12.30 -14.50 -2.44
C ALA A 251 12.80 -13.83 -3.71
N ILE A 252 12.58 -12.52 -3.82
CA ILE A 252 13.20 -11.66 -4.84
C ILE A 252 14.22 -10.79 -4.12
N ASN A 253 15.50 -10.91 -4.48
CA ASN A 253 16.62 -10.31 -3.74
C ASN A 253 16.51 -10.66 -2.25
N ASN A 254 16.29 -9.70 -1.35
CA ASN A 254 16.19 -9.93 0.08
C ASN A 254 14.74 -9.95 0.60
N GLU A 255 13.76 -9.90 -0.30
CA GLU A 255 12.34 -9.81 0.05
C GLU A 255 11.65 -11.17 -0.08
N ARG A 256 11.25 -11.75 1.06
CA ARG A 256 10.43 -12.96 1.14
C ARG A 256 9.03 -12.70 0.59
N LEU A 257 8.57 -13.54 -0.34
CA LEU A 257 7.21 -13.51 -0.82
C LEU A 257 6.26 -14.19 0.16
N VAL A 258 5.17 -13.51 0.46
CA VAL A 258 4.03 -13.96 1.27
C VAL A 258 2.73 -13.61 0.55
N ASN A 259 1.58 -14.04 1.07
CA ASN A 259 0.27 -13.85 0.42
C ASN A 259 -0.11 -12.38 0.20
N THR A 260 0.47 -11.46 0.96
CA THR A 260 0.24 -10.01 0.85
C THR A 260 1.34 -9.28 0.07
N THR A 261 2.28 -10.02 -0.55
CA THR A 261 3.36 -9.40 -1.30
C THR A 261 2.84 -8.67 -2.53
N SER A 262 3.23 -7.41 -2.65
CA SER A 262 3.03 -6.59 -3.84
C SER A 262 4.26 -6.63 -4.73
N ILE A 263 4.06 -6.69 -6.05
CA ILE A 263 5.12 -6.55 -7.07
C ILE A 263 4.58 -5.60 -8.14
N TYR A 264 5.16 -4.41 -8.25
CA TYR A 264 4.71 -3.40 -9.21
C TYR A 264 5.82 -2.43 -9.60
N CYS A 265 5.72 -1.85 -10.80
CA CYS A 265 6.68 -0.87 -11.29
C CYS A 265 6.45 0.52 -10.69
N VAL A 266 7.55 1.19 -10.37
CA VAL A 266 7.61 2.62 -10.03
C VAL A 266 8.73 3.25 -10.85
N GLY A 267 8.37 3.92 -11.94
CA GLY A 267 9.33 4.46 -12.90
C GLY A 267 10.11 3.34 -13.58
N SER A 268 11.44 3.38 -13.48
CA SER A 268 12.36 2.36 -14.02
C SER A 268 12.82 1.33 -12.98
N THR A 269 12.13 1.26 -11.84
CA THR A 269 12.45 0.33 -10.74
C THR A 269 11.22 -0.47 -10.37
N ILE A 270 11.44 -1.65 -9.79
CA ILE A 270 10.35 -2.53 -9.36
C ILE A 270 10.29 -2.52 -7.84
N THR A 271 9.11 -2.33 -7.28
CA THR A 271 8.89 -2.41 -5.83
C THR A 271 8.36 -3.80 -5.46
N VAL A 272 8.98 -4.41 -4.45
CA VAL A 272 8.55 -5.69 -3.84
C VAL A 272 8.42 -5.50 -2.33
N ASN A 273 7.26 -5.80 -1.74
CA ASN A 273 6.98 -5.57 -0.30
C ASN A 273 7.37 -4.16 0.17
N ASP A 274 7.03 -3.16 -0.63
CA ASP A 274 7.37 -1.74 -0.41
C ASP A 274 8.88 -1.42 -0.41
N THR A 275 9.74 -2.36 -0.79
CA THR A 275 11.18 -2.12 -1.04
C THR A 275 11.40 -1.90 -2.53
N ARG A 276 12.03 -0.78 -2.88
CA ARG A 276 12.47 -0.50 -4.26
C ARG A 276 13.67 -1.37 -4.61
N LEU A 277 13.56 -2.14 -5.69
CA LEU A 277 14.59 -3.02 -6.21
C LEU A 277 15.01 -2.57 -7.62
N SER A 278 16.31 -2.60 -7.85
CA SER A 278 16.93 -2.37 -9.16
C SER A 278 17.48 -3.68 -9.71
N PRO A 279 17.60 -3.81 -11.04
CA PRO A 279 18.30 -4.94 -11.66
C PRO A 279 19.76 -5.03 -11.16
N PRO A 280 20.34 -6.24 -11.08
CA PRO A 280 19.73 -7.53 -11.41
C PRO A 280 18.77 -8.03 -10.31
N TYR A 281 17.69 -8.68 -10.73
CA TYR A 281 16.69 -9.31 -9.88
C TYR A 281 17.00 -10.80 -9.72
N GLN A 282 17.40 -11.20 -8.52
CA GLN A 282 17.66 -12.57 -8.14
C GLN A 282 16.43 -13.19 -7.48
N ILE A 283 15.72 -14.04 -8.21
CA ILE A 283 14.60 -14.83 -7.70
C ILE A 283 15.15 -16.15 -7.17
N ARG A 284 15.05 -16.36 -5.86
CA ARG A 284 15.45 -17.60 -5.20
C ARG A 284 14.20 -18.36 -4.80
N ALA A 285 14.16 -19.66 -5.05
CA ALA A 285 13.04 -20.51 -4.67
C ALA A 285 13.52 -21.85 -4.13
N ILE A 286 12.89 -22.32 -3.05
CA ILE A 286 13.03 -23.68 -2.52
C ILE A 286 11.93 -24.54 -3.15
N GLY A 287 12.29 -25.71 -3.65
CA GLY A 287 11.33 -26.64 -4.26
C GLY A 287 12.00 -27.77 -5.01
N GLU A 288 11.20 -28.76 -5.40
CA GLU A 288 11.69 -29.90 -6.17
C GLU A 288 12.17 -29.50 -7.57
N ARG A 289 13.35 -30.00 -7.96
CA ARG A 289 13.96 -29.64 -9.24
C ARG A 289 13.12 -30.05 -10.45
N LYS A 290 12.70 -31.31 -10.51
CA LYS A 290 12.04 -31.89 -11.69
C LYS A 290 10.81 -31.10 -12.17
N PRO A 291 9.80 -30.79 -11.33
CA PRO A 291 8.62 -30.07 -11.79
C PRO A 291 8.95 -28.64 -12.24
N ILE A 292 9.78 -27.92 -11.48
CA ILE A 292 10.19 -26.55 -11.84
C ILE A 292 11.00 -26.54 -13.14
N GLU A 293 11.95 -27.46 -13.31
CA GLU A 293 12.77 -27.59 -14.52
C GLU A 293 11.92 -27.91 -15.76
N ALA A 294 10.90 -28.76 -15.62
CA ALA A 294 9.98 -29.06 -16.71
C ALA A 294 9.22 -27.81 -17.19
N LEU A 295 8.73 -26.98 -16.27
CA LEU A 295 8.06 -25.72 -16.61
C LEU A 295 9.02 -24.70 -17.20
N LEU A 296 10.21 -24.56 -16.63
CA LEU A 296 11.26 -23.66 -17.13
C LEU A 296 11.81 -24.06 -18.49
N ASN A 297 11.67 -25.32 -18.91
CA ASN A 297 12.08 -25.78 -20.24
C ASN A 297 10.94 -25.76 -21.26
N ASN A 298 9.69 -25.60 -20.82
CA ASN A 298 8.54 -25.55 -21.71
C ASN A 298 8.43 -24.16 -22.37
N PRO A 299 8.41 -24.09 -23.72
CA PRO A 299 8.40 -22.82 -24.46
C PRO A 299 7.06 -22.07 -24.37
N SER A 300 5.98 -22.74 -23.96
CA SER A 300 4.67 -22.11 -23.76
C SER A 300 4.62 -21.20 -22.52
N TYR A 301 5.61 -21.30 -21.64
CA TYR A 301 5.76 -20.41 -20.48
C TYR A 301 6.85 -19.36 -20.72
N LEU A 302 6.67 -18.20 -20.07
CA LEU A 302 7.57 -17.03 -20.17
C LEU A 302 7.77 -16.57 -21.63
N VAL A 303 6.73 -16.69 -22.48
CA VAL A 303 6.83 -16.43 -23.93
C VAL A 303 7.39 -15.04 -24.22
N LEU A 304 6.85 -14.00 -23.57
CA LEU A 304 7.28 -12.62 -23.75
C LEU A 304 8.72 -12.40 -23.28
N THR A 305 9.05 -12.86 -22.07
CA THR A 305 10.41 -12.76 -21.53
C THR A 305 11.42 -13.46 -22.44
N ARG A 306 11.13 -14.68 -22.93
CA ARG A 306 12.00 -15.41 -23.87
C ARG A 306 12.17 -14.71 -25.21
N GLN A 307 11.10 -14.11 -25.74
CA GLN A 307 11.18 -13.31 -26.97
C GLN A 307 12.13 -12.13 -26.76
N ARG A 308 12.03 -11.44 -25.62
CA ARG A 308 12.89 -10.29 -25.29
C ARG A 308 14.33 -10.69 -24.96
N VAL A 309 14.57 -11.85 -24.34
CA VAL A 309 15.91 -12.42 -24.18
C VAL A 309 16.59 -12.59 -25.54
N LYS A 310 15.86 -13.08 -26.55
CA LYS A 310 16.39 -13.29 -27.91
C LYS A 310 16.51 -11.98 -28.71
N ALA A 311 15.49 -11.13 -28.68
CA ALA A 311 15.38 -9.97 -29.56
C ALA A 311 16.06 -8.72 -28.98
N ASN A 312 16.01 -8.53 -27.66
CA ASN A 312 16.46 -7.33 -26.99
C ASN A 312 17.68 -7.57 -26.10
N GLY A 313 18.11 -8.81 -25.90
CA GLY A 313 19.30 -9.13 -25.09
C GLY A 313 19.07 -9.05 -23.57
N ILE A 314 17.82 -9.14 -23.11
CA ILE A 314 17.50 -9.32 -21.68
C ILE A 314 18.28 -10.51 -21.15
N LYS A 315 18.93 -10.38 -19.98
CA LYS A 315 19.63 -11.51 -19.40
C LYS A 315 18.67 -12.32 -18.55
N PHE A 316 18.64 -13.62 -18.81
CA PHE A 316 17.89 -14.59 -18.03
C PHE A 316 18.80 -15.79 -17.79
N SER A 317 19.10 -16.08 -16.53
CA SER A 317 19.92 -17.23 -16.15
C SER A 317 19.26 -18.04 -15.05
N VAL A 318 19.48 -19.35 -15.07
CA VAL A 318 18.91 -20.30 -14.11
C VAL A 318 20.05 -21.15 -13.56
N SER A 319 20.17 -21.19 -12.25
CA SER A 319 21.20 -21.94 -11.53
C SER A 319 20.55 -22.79 -10.44
N TRP A 320 20.84 -24.08 -10.44
CA TRP A 320 20.35 -25.01 -9.42
C TRP A 320 21.31 -25.10 -8.25
N SER A 321 20.79 -25.21 -7.04
CA SER A 321 21.58 -25.43 -5.83
C SER A 321 20.92 -26.44 -4.91
N ASN A 322 21.75 -27.26 -4.25
CA ASN A 322 21.28 -28.15 -3.17
C ASN A 322 20.88 -27.38 -1.91
N SER A 323 21.24 -26.10 -1.83
CA SER A 323 20.94 -25.24 -0.69
C SER A 323 20.75 -23.79 -1.15
N VAL A 324 19.55 -23.28 -0.96
CA VAL A 324 19.12 -21.91 -1.23
C VAL A 324 18.55 -21.36 0.07
N ASP A 325 19.06 -20.22 0.51
CA ASP A 325 18.56 -19.51 1.67
C ASP A 325 17.46 -18.50 1.25
N ILE A 326 16.33 -18.61 1.93
CA ILE A 326 15.16 -17.74 1.79
C ILE A 326 14.96 -17.00 3.11
N PRO A 327 15.02 -15.65 3.14
CA PRO A 327 14.89 -14.90 4.38
C PRO A 327 13.48 -15.03 4.98
N ALA A 328 13.38 -14.64 6.25
CA ALA A 328 12.09 -14.35 6.87
C ALA A 328 11.48 -13.09 6.28
N TYR A 329 10.15 -13.03 6.24
CA TYR A 329 9.44 -11.80 5.90
C TYR A 329 9.70 -10.74 6.97
N SER A 330 10.22 -9.59 6.55
CA SER A 330 10.56 -8.45 7.42
C SER A 330 9.48 -7.36 7.45
N GLY A 331 8.38 -7.56 6.70
CA GLY A 331 7.24 -6.66 6.73
C GLY A 331 6.28 -6.90 7.91
N THR A 332 5.19 -6.13 7.90
CA THR A 332 4.13 -6.21 8.92
C THR A 332 2.82 -6.68 8.30
N PHE A 333 2.07 -7.48 9.06
CA PHE A 333 0.69 -7.83 8.72
C PHE A 333 -0.24 -6.84 9.44
N ARG A 334 -0.79 -5.87 8.72
CA ARG A 334 -1.72 -4.90 9.31
C ARG A 334 -3.15 -5.45 9.30
N LEU A 335 -3.55 -6.08 10.40
CA LEU A 335 -4.95 -6.43 10.66
C LEU A 335 -5.62 -5.28 11.41
N ARG A 336 -6.68 -4.69 10.83
CA ARG A 336 -7.43 -3.58 11.46
C ARG A 336 -8.70 -4.02 12.18
N TYR A 337 -9.33 -5.08 11.69
CA TYR A 337 -10.64 -5.53 12.16
C TYR A 337 -10.63 -6.99 12.64
N ALA A 338 -9.74 -7.82 12.08
CA ALA A 338 -9.58 -9.20 12.53
C ALA A 338 -8.77 -9.23 13.84
N ASN A 339 -9.25 -10.01 14.80
CA ASN A 339 -8.57 -10.30 16.04
C ASN A 339 -8.18 -11.78 16.06
N ALA A 340 -7.12 -12.11 16.81
CA ALA A 340 -6.84 -13.51 17.13
C ALA A 340 -8.07 -14.11 17.83
N GLY A 341 -8.51 -15.29 17.39
CA GLY A 341 -9.59 -15.99 18.06
C GLY A 341 -9.18 -16.34 19.49
N GLU A 342 -10.09 -16.20 20.45
CA GLU A 342 -9.86 -16.69 21.80
C GLU A 342 -9.59 -18.20 21.76
N VAL A 343 -8.43 -18.60 22.27
CA VAL A 343 -8.15 -20.01 22.54
C VAL A 343 -8.99 -20.38 23.75
N LYS A 344 -10.12 -21.05 23.52
CA LYS A 344 -10.95 -21.56 24.61
C LYS A 344 -10.14 -22.61 25.38
N PRO A 345 -10.00 -22.49 26.71
CA PRO A 345 -9.14 -23.37 27.51
C PRO A 345 -9.60 -24.82 27.51
#